data_AF-A0A0A8L2N5-F1
#
_entry.id   AF-A0A0A8L2N5-F1
#
_cell.length_a   1.000
_cell.length_b   1.000
_cell.length_c   1.000
_cell.angle_alpha   90.00
_cell.angle_beta   90.00
_cell.angle_gamma   90.00
#
_symmetry.space_group_name_H-M   'P 1'
#
loop_
_entity.id
_entity.type
_entity.pdbx_description
1 polymer ?
#
loop_
_entity_poly.entity_id
_entity_poly.type
_entity_poly.pdbx_seq_one_letter_code
_entity_poly.pdbx_strand_id
1 'polypeptide(L)'
;MSNNQGSLVRVLVATGVSVAAALAGYAAYFDYQRRNNPEFRKQLKRKLKHHAELEKQAKEEAKQEKLKRVNEILIAELTKDPLPQDPSQREAAFSSNVELGEKLASVPGNELESALKFYKALSVYPNPSDLLGIYQRSLSEEIYENIVLMIALMPPSNVSSFLTGAGVGAGSNAAPSATVEIDE
;
A
#
# COMPACT_ATOMS: atom_id res chain seq x y z
N MET A 1 -57.32 -36.41 12.56
CA MET A 1 -56.50 -35.38 11.87
C MET A 1 -55.29 -35.96 11.11
N SER A 2 -55.12 -37.29 10.99
CA SER A 2 -53.93 -37.90 10.36
C SER A 2 -53.91 -37.98 8.83
N ASN A 3 -55.04 -37.80 8.13
CA ASN A 3 -55.08 -37.85 6.65
C ASN A 3 -54.42 -36.64 5.96
N ASN A 4 -54.24 -35.52 6.67
CA ASN A 4 -53.64 -34.31 6.09
C ASN A 4 -52.10 -34.37 6.05
N GLN A 5 -51.47 -35.17 6.91
CA GLN A 5 -50.01 -35.30 6.95
C GLN A 5 -49.47 -36.04 5.72
N GLY A 6 -50.13 -37.11 5.30
CA GLY A 6 -49.73 -37.90 4.12
C GLY A 6 -49.97 -37.18 2.78
N SER A 7 -51.01 -36.33 2.70
CA SER A 7 -51.25 -35.50 1.50
C SER A 7 -50.22 -34.37 1.39
N LEU A 8 -49.87 -33.71 2.51
CA LEU A 8 -48.83 -32.67 2.54
C LEU A 8 -47.46 -33.20 2.12
N VAL A 9 -47.05 -34.38 2.60
CA VAL A 9 -45.78 -35.01 2.19
C VAL A 9 -45.78 -35.33 0.69
N ARG A 10 -46.88 -35.82 0.13
CA ARG A 10 -46.99 -36.10 -1.31
C ARG A 10 -46.95 -34.83 -2.15
N VAL A 11 -47.59 -33.76 -1.69
CA VAL A 11 -47.51 -32.44 -2.34
C VAL A 11 -46.07 -31.92 -2.30
N LEU A 12 -45.39 -31.95 -1.16
CA LEU A 12 -43.99 -31.52 -1.04
C LEU A 12 -43.04 -32.33 -1.93
N VAL A 13 -43.21 -33.65 -2.00
CA VAL A 13 -42.41 -34.51 -2.88
C VAL A 13 -42.68 -34.19 -4.35
N ALA A 14 -43.95 -34.05 -4.74
CA ALA A 14 -44.33 -33.71 -6.12
C ALA A 14 -43.77 -32.33 -6.53
N THR A 15 -43.86 -31.34 -5.64
CA THR A 15 -43.28 -30.01 -5.88
C THR A 15 -41.76 -30.07 -5.97
N GLY A 16 -41.11 -30.81 -5.08
CA GLY A 16 -39.65 -30.99 -5.08
C GLY A 16 -39.14 -31.63 -6.38
N VAL A 17 -39.79 -32.70 -6.84
CA VAL A 17 -39.49 -33.36 -8.13
C VAL A 17 -39.68 -32.39 -9.30
N SER A 18 -40.75 -31.59 -9.26
CA SER A 18 -41.03 -30.62 -10.32
C SER A 18 -39.99 -29.50 -10.40
N VAL A 19 -39.57 -28.95 -9.25
CA VAL A 19 -38.52 -27.92 -9.18
C VAL A 19 -37.17 -28.48 -9.65
N ALA A 20 -36.82 -29.70 -9.20
CA ALA A 20 -35.58 -30.34 -9.62
C ALA A 20 -35.53 -30.58 -11.13
N ALA A 21 -36.64 -31.04 -11.72
CA ALA A 21 -36.76 -31.21 -13.17
C ALA A 21 -36.63 -29.88 -13.93
N ALA A 22 -37.24 -28.79 -13.43
CA ALA A 22 -37.12 -27.47 -14.03
C ALA A 22 -35.68 -26.93 -13.99
N LEU A 23 -34.97 -27.10 -12.86
CA LEU A 23 -33.57 -26.70 -12.73
C LEU A 23 -32.65 -27.53 -13.65
N ALA A 24 -32.87 -28.84 -13.72
CA ALA A 24 -32.11 -29.72 -14.62
C ALA A 24 -32.33 -29.37 -16.10
N GLY A 25 -33.59 -29.11 -16.48
CA GLY A 25 -33.93 -28.65 -17.82
C GLY A 25 -33.30 -27.31 -18.17
N TYR A 26 -33.33 -26.34 -17.23
CA TYR A 26 -32.68 -25.06 -17.41
C TYR A 26 -31.15 -25.19 -17.52
N ALA A 27 -30.53 -26.05 -16.72
CA ALA A 27 -29.10 -26.31 -16.79
C ALA A 27 -28.68 -26.90 -18.15
N ALA A 28 -29.45 -27.87 -18.68
CA ALA A 28 -29.21 -28.45 -20.00
C ALA A 28 -29.39 -27.40 -21.12
N TYR A 29 -30.48 -26.61 -21.05
CA TYR A 29 -30.71 -25.50 -21.98
C TYR A 29 -29.57 -24.46 -21.93
N PHE A 30 -29.13 -24.10 -20.72
CA PHE A 30 -28.06 -23.12 -20.51
C PHE A 30 -26.71 -23.62 -21.04
N ASP A 31 -26.35 -24.90 -20.84
CA ASP A 31 -25.13 -25.47 -21.40
C ASP A 31 -25.17 -25.51 -22.94
N TYR A 32 -26.32 -25.85 -23.52
CA TYR A 32 -26.53 -25.78 -24.97
C TYR A 32 -26.34 -24.35 -25.50
N GLN A 33 -26.99 -23.36 -24.87
CA GLN A 33 -26.90 -21.95 -25.27
C GLN A 33 -25.47 -21.41 -25.09
N ARG A 34 -24.79 -21.79 -24.01
CA ARG A 34 -23.40 -21.40 -23.75
C ARG A 34 -22.43 -21.88 -24.82
N ARG A 35 -22.61 -23.10 -25.33
CA ARG A 35 -21.70 -23.72 -26.33
C ARG A 35 -22.02 -23.27 -27.76
N ASN A 36 -23.30 -23.18 -28.11
CA ASN A 36 -23.73 -23.01 -29.50
C ASN A 36 -24.06 -21.57 -29.90
N ASN A 37 -24.23 -20.65 -28.96
CA ASN A 37 -24.51 -19.25 -29.29
C ASN A 37 -23.24 -18.38 -29.38
N PRO A 38 -22.85 -17.88 -30.57
CA PRO A 38 -21.68 -17.01 -30.72
C PRO A 38 -21.84 -15.65 -30.05
N GLU A 39 -23.05 -15.08 -30.04
CA GLU A 39 -23.32 -13.78 -29.40
C GLU A 39 -23.20 -13.87 -27.88
N PHE A 40 -23.65 -14.98 -27.27
CA PHE A 40 -23.44 -15.22 -25.84
C PHE A 40 -21.95 -15.20 -25.46
N ARG A 41 -21.10 -15.86 -26.25
CA ARG A 41 -19.64 -15.89 -26.02
C ARG A 41 -19.03 -14.50 -26.19
N LYS A 42 -19.46 -13.72 -27.18
CA LYS A 42 -19.01 -12.33 -27.36
C LYS A 42 -19.40 -11.46 -26.17
N GLN A 43 -20.66 -11.54 -25.72
CA GLN A 43 -21.15 -10.79 -24.56
C GLN A 43 -20.39 -11.17 -23.28
N LEU A 44 -20.12 -12.46 -23.06
CA LEU A 44 -19.34 -12.91 -21.90
C LEU A 44 -17.92 -12.33 -21.92
N LYS A 45 -17.24 -12.38 -23.08
CA LYS A 45 -15.91 -11.76 -23.23
C LYS A 45 -15.95 -10.25 -22.97
N ARG A 46 -16.98 -9.55 -23.48
CA ARG A 46 -17.17 -8.10 -23.23
C ARG A 46 -17.36 -7.82 -21.74
N LYS A 47 -18.21 -8.58 -21.04
CA LYS A 47 -18.43 -8.43 -19.60
C LYS A 47 -17.14 -8.69 -18.79
N LEU A 48 -16.41 -9.75 -19.09
CA LEU A 48 -15.15 -10.06 -18.41
C LEU A 48 -14.11 -8.94 -18.61
N LYS A 49 -13.98 -8.43 -19.84
CA LYS A 49 -13.09 -7.29 -20.12
C LYS A 49 -13.52 -6.05 -19.34
N HIS A 50 -14.80 -5.72 -19.37
CA HIS A 50 -15.34 -4.57 -18.64
C HIS A 50 -15.14 -4.70 -17.12
N HIS A 51 -15.34 -5.89 -16.53
CA HIS A 51 -15.05 -6.11 -15.11
C HIS A 51 -13.56 -5.95 -14.79
N ALA A 52 -12.67 -6.46 -15.64
CA ALA A 52 -11.23 -6.29 -15.47
C ALA A 52 -10.80 -4.81 -15.64
N GLU A 53 -11.44 -4.06 -16.55
CA GLU A 53 -11.23 -2.62 -16.73
C GLU A 53 -11.71 -1.84 -15.50
N LEU A 54 -12.90 -2.13 -14.98
CA LEU A 54 -13.42 -1.53 -13.75
C LEU A 54 -12.54 -1.82 -12.53
N GLU A 55 -12.05 -3.06 -12.38
CA GLU A 55 -11.17 -3.42 -11.27
C GLU A 55 -9.82 -2.68 -11.35
N LYS A 56 -9.29 -2.51 -12.58
CA LYS A 56 -8.08 -1.69 -12.80
C LYS A 56 -8.33 -0.24 -12.47
N GLN A 57 -9.43 0.35 -12.95
CA GLN A 57 -9.81 1.73 -12.66
C GLN A 57 -9.98 1.95 -11.16
N ALA A 58 -10.70 1.07 -10.46
CA ALA A 58 -10.88 1.17 -9.00
C ALA A 58 -9.55 1.08 -8.24
N LYS A 59 -8.60 0.24 -8.69
CA LYS A 59 -7.26 0.16 -8.09
C LYS A 59 -6.43 1.42 -8.37
N GLU A 60 -6.54 1.99 -9.55
CA GLU A 60 -5.86 3.24 -9.91
C GLU A 60 -6.43 4.43 -9.13
N GLU A 61 -7.75 4.52 -9.02
CA GLU A 61 -8.45 5.53 -8.21
C GLU A 61 -8.05 5.43 -6.74
N ALA A 62 -8.09 4.22 -6.15
CA ALA A 62 -7.68 4.03 -4.76
C ALA A 62 -6.20 4.43 -4.53
N LYS A 63 -5.31 4.16 -5.48
CA LYS A 63 -3.90 4.61 -5.42
C LYS A 63 -3.80 6.13 -5.49
N GLN A 64 -4.55 6.78 -6.38
CA GLN A 64 -4.58 8.24 -6.50
C GLN A 64 -5.15 8.90 -5.25
N GLU A 65 -6.20 8.32 -4.65
CA GLU A 65 -6.77 8.80 -3.40
C GLU A 65 -5.78 8.67 -2.24
N LYS A 66 -5.09 7.51 -2.11
CA LYS A 66 -4.01 7.32 -1.13
C LYS A 66 -2.93 8.38 -1.31
N LEU A 67 -2.46 8.60 -2.54
CA LEU A 67 -1.46 9.63 -2.86
C LEU A 67 -1.90 11.03 -2.45
N LYS A 68 -3.13 11.44 -2.80
CA LYS A 68 -3.68 12.76 -2.45
C LYS A 68 -3.77 12.94 -0.94
N ARG A 69 -4.32 11.94 -0.22
CA ARG A 69 -4.46 11.97 1.23
C ARG A 69 -3.11 12.10 1.93
N VAL A 70 -2.12 11.32 1.52
CA VAL A 70 -0.77 11.38 2.11
C VAL A 70 -0.13 12.73 1.82
N ASN A 71 -0.27 13.26 0.61
CA ASN A 71 0.27 14.58 0.24
C ASN A 71 -0.36 15.72 1.07
N GLU A 72 -1.68 15.74 1.21
CA GLU A 72 -2.40 16.75 2.00
C GLU A 72 -1.96 16.75 3.45
N ILE A 73 -1.88 15.56 4.07
CA ILE A 73 -1.47 15.41 5.46
C ILE A 73 0.00 15.79 5.65
N LEU A 74 0.87 15.38 4.73
CA LEU A 74 2.30 15.71 4.77
C LEU A 74 2.52 17.23 4.71
N ILE A 75 1.87 17.89 3.76
CA ILE A 75 1.95 19.35 3.61
C ILE A 75 1.41 20.04 4.87
N ALA A 76 0.25 19.60 5.39
CA ALA A 76 -0.33 20.18 6.59
C ALA A 76 0.59 20.04 7.82
N GLU A 77 1.20 18.88 8.02
CA GLU A 77 2.12 18.63 9.14
C GLU A 77 3.40 19.47 9.01
N LEU A 78 4.01 19.53 7.82
CA LEU A 78 5.22 20.32 7.59
C LEU A 78 4.97 21.84 7.66
N THR A 79 3.74 22.27 7.36
CA THR A 79 3.33 23.67 7.55
C THR A 79 3.17 24.00 9.03
N LYS A 80 2.61 23.07 9.82
CA LYS A 80 2.36 23.25 11.25
C LYS A 80 3.63 23.16 12.09
N ASP A 81 4.49 22.18 11.80
CA ASP A 81 5.70 21.89 12.56
C ASP A 81 6.88 21.68 11.57
N PRO A 82 7.51 22.79 11.13
CA PRO A 82 8.54 22.79 10.11
C PRO A 82 9.82 22.09 10.58
N LEU A 83 10.59 21.57 9.62
CA LEU A 83 11.84 20.86 9.92
C LEU A 83 12.89 21.83 10.51
N PRO A 84 13.64 21.41 11.54
CA PRO A 84 14.68 22.23 12.16
C PRO A 84 15.81 22.49 11.16
N GLN A 85 16.15 23.76 10.96
CA GLN A 85 17.27 24.17 10.11
C GLN A 85 18.60 24.06 10.85
N ASP A 86 18.58 24.34 12.16
CA ASP A 86 19.76 24.37 13.01
C ASP A 86 20.31 22.96 13.29
N PRO A 87 21.60 22.70 13.03
CA PRO A 87 22.22 21.40 13.31
C PRO A 87 22.08 20.95 14.78
N SER A 88 22.08 21.89 15.72
CA SER A 88 21.95 21.61 17.16
C SER A 88 20.57 21.07 17.56
N GLN A 89 19.52 21.35 16.79
CA GLN A 89 18.16 20.90 17.08
C GLN A 89 17.79 19.62 16.34
N ARG A 90 18.59 19.21 15.34
CA ARG A 90 18.32 18.02 14.51
C ARG A 90 18.32 16.73 15.32
N GLU A 91 19.26 16.57 16.25
CA GLU A 91 19.37 15.36 17.08
C GLU A 91 18.19 15.22 18.04
N ALA A 92 17.77 16.33 18.66
CA ALA A 92 16.58 16.36 19.51
C ALA A 92 15.30 16.08 18.73
N ALA A 93 15.16 16.69 17.54
CA ALA A 93 14.03 16.43 16.66
C ALA A 93 14.01 14.99 16.15
N PHE A 94 15.16 14.41 15.79
CA PHE A 94 15.28 13.01 15.42
C PHE A 94 14.75 12.11 16.53
N SER A 95 15.31 12.24 17.73
CA SER A 95 14.98 11.39 18.88
C SER A 95 13.49 11.49 19.24
N SER A 96 12.95 12.71 19.31
CA SER A 96 11.54 12.96 19.59
C SER A 96 10.61 12.35 18.54
N ASN A 97 10.95 12.49 17.25
CA ASN A 97 10.12 11.90 16.19
C ASN A 97 10.21 10.37 16.16
N VAL A 98 11.36 9.76 16.43
CA VAL A 98 11.47 8.30 16.51
C VAL A 98 10.62 7.77 17.67
N GLU A 99 10.74 8.36 18.87
CA GLU A 99 9.96 7.96 20.04
C GLU A 99 8.44 8.07 19.79
N LEU A 100 7.99 9.20 19.24
CA LEU A 100 6.59 9.39 18.89
C LEU A 100 6.13 8.45 17.78
N GLY A 101 6.97 8.20 16.77
CA GLY A 101 6.71 7.28 15.68
C GLY A 101 6.50 5.85 16.18
N GLU A 102 7.37 5.36 17.07
CA GLU A 102 7.26 4.04 17.70
C GLU A 102 6.01 3.93 18.57
N LYS A 103 5.71 4.96 19.37
CA LYS A 103 4.48 4.99 20.16
C LYS A 103 3.24 4.89 19.28
N LEU A 104 3.19 5.62 18.18
CA LEU A 104 2.07 5.58 17.22
C LEU A 104 2.03 4.23 16.49
N ALA A 105 3.17 3.64 16.14
CA ALA A 105 3.25 2.34 15.48
C ALA A 105 2.68 1.20 16.34
N SER A 106 2.71 1.35 17.67
CA SER A 106 2.13 0.37 18.59
C SER A 106 0.60 0.34 18.60
N VAL A 107 -0.06 1.35 18.02
CA VAL A 107 -1.51 1.51 18.01
C VAL A 107 -2.06 1.28 16.58
N PRO A 108 -2.91 0.26 16.37
CA PRO A 108 -3.53 0.02 15.07
C PRO A 108 -4.35 1.23 14.59
N GLY A 109 -4.24 1.58 13.31
CA GLY A 109 -4.93 2.72 12.68
C GLY A 109 -4.11 4.03 12.65
N ASN A 110 -2.94 4.06 13.30
CA ASN A 110 -2.04 5.22 13.33
C ASN A 110 -0.82 5.08 12.41
N GLU A 111 -0.86 4.17 11.44
CA GLU A 111 0.28 3.82 10.57
C GLU A 111 0.76 5.03 9.77
N LEU A 112 -0.17 5.86 9.29
CA LEU A 112 0.15 7.07 8.55
C LEU A 112 0.78 8.16 9.44
N GLU A 113 0.26 8.34 10.65
CA GLU A 113 0.81 9.33 11.60
C GLU A 113 2.19 8.91 12.09
N SER A 114 2.38 7.61 12.34
CA SER A 114 3.68 7.03 12.66
C SER A 114 4.68 7.26 11.52
N ALA A 115 4.28 6.99 10.27
CA ALA A 115 5.11 7.23 9.09
C ALA A 115 5.54 8.70 8.95
N LEU A 116 4.67 9.67 9.28
CA LEU A 116 5.04 11.10 9.28
C LEU A 116 6.19 11.38 10.25
N LYS A 117 6.14 10.82 11.46
CA LYS A 117 7.20 11.02 12.45
C LYS A 117 8.51 10.39 11.97
N PHE A 118 8.47 9.16 11.45
CA PHE A 118 9.65 8.54 10.86
C PHE A 118 10.21 9.27 9.64
N TYR A 119 9.35 9.84 8.79
CA TYR A 119 9.76 10.69 7.67
C TYR A 119 10.47 11.97 8.17
N LYS A 120 9.97 12.62 9.21
CA LYS A 120 10.62 13.80 9.81
C LYS A 120 11.98 13.44 10.43
N ALA A 121 12.06 12.31 11.13
CA ALA A 121 13.32 11.78 11.66
C ALA A 121 14.32 11.50 10.53
N LEU A 122 13.87 10.85 9.45
CA LEU A 122 14.70 10.58 8.28
C LEU A 122 15.24 11.87 7.64
N SER A 123 14.42 12.93 7.61
CA SER A 123 14.76 14.21 6.99
C SER A 123 15.88 14.98 7.70
N VAL A 124 16.14 14.67 8.98
CA VAL A 124 17.17 15.34 9.80
C VAL A 124 18.39 14.45 10.07
N TYR A 125 18.33 13.17 9.69
CA TYR A 125 19.39 12.19 9.94
C TYR A 125 20.55 12.34 8.94
N PRO A 126 21.83 12.27 9.36
CA PRO A 126 22.97 12.49 8.47
C PRO A 126 23.12 11.42 7.38
N ASN A 127 22.84 10.15 7.69
CA ASN A 127 23.01 9.02 6.77
C ASN A 127 21.66 8.37 6.43
N PRO A 128 20.78 9.02 5.64
CA PRO A 128 19.41 8.55 5.45
C PRO A 128 19.30 7.17 4.79
N SER A 129 20.30 6.73 4.02
CA SER A 129 20.30 5.39 3.42
C SER A 129 20.37 4.27 4.46
N ASP A 130 21.24 4.41 5.47
CA ASP A 130 21.36 3.43 6.55
C ASP A 130 20.08 3.36 7.38
N LEU A 131 19.52 4.52 7.70
CA LEU A 131 18.29 4.60 8.49
C LEU A 131 17.09 4.02 7.74
N LEU A 132 16.98 4.28 6.43
CA LEU A 132 15.93 3.67 5.61
C LEU A 132 16.07 2.14 5.56
N GLY A 133 17.29 1.61 5.50
CA GLY A 133 17.57 0.18 5.59
C GLY A 133 17.26 -0.44 6.97
N ILE A 134 17.30 0.33 8.04
CA ILE A 134 16.80 -0.09 9.36
C ILE A 134 15.27 -0.13 9.33
N TYR A 135 14.62 0.95 8.87
CA TYR A 135 13.16 1.03 8.78
C TYR A 135 12.55 -0.11 7.97
N GLN A 136 13.16 -0.47 6.84
CA GLN A 136 12.71 -1.59 6.01
C GLN A 136 12.65 -2.93 6.77
N ARG A 137 13.50 -3.10 7.79
CA ARG A 137 13.61 -4.34 8.56
C ARG A 137 12.88 -4.30 9.89
N SER A 138 12.67 -3.11 10.46
CA SER A 138 12.12 -2.96 11.82
C SER A 138 10.67 -2.49 11.85
N LEU A 139 10.17 -1.83 10.81
CA LEU A 139 8.81 -1.30 10.75
C LEU A 139 7.88 -2.26 10.00
N SER A 140 6.57 -2.12 10.24
CA SER A 140 5.57 -2.84 9.43
C SER A 140 5.60 -2.35 7.98
N GLU A 141 5.18 -3.23 7.07
CA GLU A 141 5.15 -2.93 5.63
C GLU A 141 4.32 -1.67 5.33
N GLU A 142 3.15 -1.52 5.98
CA GLU A 142 2.27 -0.37 5.77
C GLU A 142 2.91 0.97 6.19
N ILE A 143 3.62 1.01 7.33
CA ILE A 143 4.33 2.21 7.78
C ILE A 143 5.47 2.53 6.82
N TYR A 144 6.26 1.52 6.43
CA TYR A 144 7.37 1.69 5.50
C TYR A 144 6.91 2.17 4.12
N GLU A 145 5.84 1.60 3.57
CA GLU A 145 5.24 2.06 2.31
C GLU A 145 4.82 3.53 2.37
N ASN A 146 4.21 3.96 3.47
CA ASN A 146 3.81 5.35 3.65
C ASN A 146 5.03 6.29 3.72
N ILE A 147 6.13 5.88 4.36
CA ILE A 147 7.39 6.65 4.37
C ILE A 147 7.93 6.79 2.94
N VAL A 148 8.01 5.69 2.19
CA VAL A 148 8.47 5.70 0.79
C VAL A 148 7.58 6.59 -0.08
N LEU A 149 6.27 6.54 0.14
CA LEU A 149 5.31 7.39 -0.56
C LEU A 149 5.54 8.88 -0.27
N MET A 150 5.79 9.25 0.98
CA MET A 150 6.13 10.62 1.38
C MET A 150 7.45 11.08 0.74
N ILE A 151 8.47 10.22 0.69
CA ILE A 151 9.75 10.50 0.00
C ILE A 151 9.50 10.73 -1.50
N ALA A 152 8.66 9.93 -2.14
CA ALA A 152 8.34 10.09 -3.55
C ALA A 152 7.58 11.40 -3.84
N LEU A 153 6.72 11.84 -2.92
CA LEU A 153 5.98 13.09 -3.02
C LEU A 153 6.87 14.31 -2.74
N MET A 154 7.71 14.23 -1.71
CA MET A 154 8.60 15.29 -1.26
C MET A 154 9.91 14.69 -0.76
N PRO A 155 10.94 14.55 -1.62
CA PRO A 155 12.22 14.01 -1.20
C PRO A 155 12.92 14.96 -0.22
N PRO A 156 13.31 14.50 0.99
CA PRO A 156 14.15 15.29 1.88
C PRO A 156 15.49 15.65 1.23
N SER A 157 16.08 16.79 1.58
CA SER A 157 17.32 17.29 0.96
C SER A 157 18.53 16.36 1.19
N ASN A 158 18.60 15.70 2.34
CA ASN A 158 19.61 14.67 2.62
C ASN A 158 19.36 13.37 1.83
N VAL A 159 18.11 13.07 1.47
CA VAL A 159 17.71 11.88 0.71
C VAL A 159 17.91 12.07 -0.79
N SER A 160 17.61 13.26 -1.32
CA SER A 160 17.76 13.56 -2.75
C SER A 160 19.20 13.42 -3.24
N SER A 161 20.18 13.68 -2.36
CA SER A 161 21.61 13.55 -2.67
C SER A 161 22.02 12.14 -3.11
N PHE A 162 21.52 11.08 -2.45
CA PHE A 162 21.83 9.70 -2.83
C PHE A 162 20.89 9.15 -3.90
N LEU A 163 19.62 9.58 -3.94
CA LEU A 163 18.69 9.20 -5.02
C LEU A 163 19.20 9.69 -6.38
N THR A 164 19.83 10.87 -6.40
CA THR A 164 20.49 11.43 -7.59
C THR A 164 21.89 10.82 -7.80
N GLY A 165 22.59 10.49 -6.70
CA GLY A 165 23.92 9.87 -6.70
C GLY A 165 23.97 8.38 -7.03
N ALA A 166 22.84 7.67 -7.02
CA ALA A 166 22.75 6.27 -7.47
C ALA A 166 23.01 6.08 -8.99
N GLY A 167 23.31 7.16 -9.72
CA GLY A 167 23.86 7.16 -11.08
C GLY A 167 25.38 7.32 -11.18
N VAL A 168 26.12 7.51 -10.08
CA VAL A 168 27.60 7.62 -10.10
C VAL A 168 28.19 6.83 -8.94
N GLY A 169 28.26 5.51 -9.13
CA GLY A 169 29.13 4.68 -8.31
C GLY A 169 30.60 4.89 -8.69
N ALA A 170 31.45 5.13 -7.69
CA ALA A 170 32.77 4.51 -7.48
C ALA A 170 33.80 5.50 -6.90
N GLY A 171 34.33 5.17 -5.71
CA GLY A 171 35.57 5.69 -5.14
C GLY A 171 35.40 7.03 -4.42
N SER A 172 35.67 7.15 -3.13
CA SER A 172 36.99 6.87 -2.58
C SER A 172 36.94 6.87 -1.05
N ASN A 173 37.38 5.76 -0.46
CA ASN A 173 38.04 5.80 0.85
C ASN A 173 39.29 6.68 0.71
N ALA A 174 39.41 7.73 1.51
CA ALA A 174 40.71 8.33 1.84
C ALA A 174 40.63 9.24 3.06
N ALA A 175 40.96 8.67 4.22
CA ALA A 175 41.74 9.35 5.25
C ALA A 175 42.63 8.30 5.94
N PRO A 176 43.79 8.63 6.53
CA PRO A 176 44.50 9.90 6.55
C PRO A 176 45.97 9.78 6.10
N SER A 177 46.57 10.86 5.59
CA SER A 177 48.04 10.94 5.43
C SER A 177 48.59 12.05 6.32
N ALA A 178 49.18 11.63 7.44
CA ALA A 178 50.08 12.44 8.23
C ALA A 178 51.32 12.78 7.40
N THR A 179 51.72 14.05 7.39
CA THR A 179 53.03 14.49 6.91
C THR A 179 53.86 14.90 8.11
N VAL A 180 54.91 14.11 8.36
CA VAL A 180 56.08 14.42 9.17
C VAL A 180 57.25 14.46 8.19
N GLU A 181 57.96 15.59 8.12
CA GLU A 181 59.32 15.82 7.58
C GLU A 181 59.55 17.34 7.72
N ILE A 182 60.36 17.90 8.64
CA ILE A 182 61.82 17.81 8.93
C ILE A 182 62.69 18.50 7.87
N ASP A 183 63.45 19.49 8.37
CA ASP A 183 64.67 20.17 7.90
C ASP A 183 64.66 21.02 6.61
N GLU A 184 64.82 22.35 6.77
CA GLU A 184 66.12 23.05 6.66
C GLU A 184 66.11 24.36 7.48
#